data_AF-A0A409W3G7-F1
#
_entry.id   AF-A0A409W3G7-F1
#
_cell.length_a   1.000
_cell.length_b   1.000
_cell.length_c   1.000
_cell.angle_alpha   90.00
_cell.angle_beta   90.00
_cell.angle_gamma   90.00
#
_symmetry.space_group_name_H-M   'P 1'
#
loop_
_entity.id
_entity.type
_entity.pdbx_description
1 polymer ?
#
loop_
_entity_poly.entity_id
_entity_poly.type
_entity_poly.pdbx_seq_one_letter_code
_entity_poly.pdbx_strand_id
1 'polypeptide(L)'
;YVSVVGSVIFVLAAAQTNYETEFWKAKLASLSPVWSVKAITNTDLKRVQNAELIQSLRETLANIQTTIQSLPVLIRPWINVACVAVMQPYADASEGKRLCWKICLLNAGVYLAWKVKPWGMFMRTAFMHNPLSGLSYTLLTSMFSHQSALHLLFNCLALESFGSAAYYYLLREENKAEPEQLESTSSYHFLSFYLSAGLFAGLVSHVVSTKLHYPRLVAQLSSSVPSIPKTETWAHAVASATAASTTRNAANKAASTTAAAAASTVPPILPSLGASGAIYAAVTMTALAFPDSQVALFIPPSYPINIQYGVGGLIALDVIGIMRGWRFFDHRAHLGGAAFGVFYYLYGPSFWRQTRKDLEEAERESSEL
;
A
#
# COMPACT_ATOMS: atom_id res chain seq x y z
N TYR A 1 -5.26 -0.72 -16.99
CA TYR A 1 -5.77 -0.40 -15.64
C TYR A 1 -4.73 0.31 -14.81
N VAL A 2 -3.63 -0.35 -14.40
CA VAL A 2 -2.62 0.24 -13.49
C VAL A 2 -2.04 1.56 -13.98
N SER A 3 -1.60 1.65 -15.23
CA SER A 3 -1.08 2.91 -15.78
C SER A 3 -2.14 4.03 -15.76
N VAL A 4 -3.37 3.74 -16.21
CA VAL A 4 -4.47 4.73 -16.24
C VAL A 4 -4.83 5.19 -14.83
N VAL A 5 -5.08 4.26 -13.91
CA VAL A 5 -5.47 4.60 -12.53
C VAL A 5 -4.33 5.27 -11.78
N GLY A 6 -3.09 4.81 -11.96
CA GLY A 6 -1.90 5.46 -11.40
C GLY A 6 -1.74 6.90 -11.90
N SER A 7 -1.84 7.13 -13.20
CA SER A 7 -1.78 8.48 -13.79
C SER A 7 -2.91 9.38 -13.30
N VAL A 8 -4.15 8.87 -13.23
CA VAL A 8 -5.29 9.64 -12.71
C VAL A 8 -5.09 10.00 -11.25
N ILE A 9 -4.67 9.06 -10.40
CA ILE A 9 -4.36 9.33 -8.98
C ILE A 9 -3.28 10.40 -8.87
N PHE A 10 -2.23 10.32 -9.69
CA PHE A 10 -1.11 11.25 -9.67
C PHE A 10 -1.53 12.67 -10.06
N VAL A 11 -2.26 12.82 -11.17
CA VAL A 11 -2.76 14.10 -11.66
C VAL A 11 -3.77 14.72 -10.70
N LEU A 12 -4.71 13.94 -10.17
CA LEU A 12 -5.68 14.44 -9.19
C LEU A 12 -5.01 14.89 -7.90
N ALA A 13 -3.99 14.16 -7.43
CA ALA A 13 -3.22 14.55 -6.26
C ALA A 13 -2.45 15.86 -6.51
N ALA A 14 -1.85 16.02 -7.69
CA ALA A 14 -1.17 17.25 -8.09
C ALA A 14 -2.13 18.45 -8.14
N ALA A 15 -3.29 18.28 -8.80
CA ALA A 15 -4.33 19.31 -8.87
C ALA A 15 -4.85 19.69 -7.47
N GLN A 16 -5.13 18.71 -6.62
CA GLN A 16 -5.57 18.97 -5.24
C GLN A 16 -4.50 19.72 -4.42
N THR A 17 -3.21 19.45 -4.67
CA THR A 17 -2.11 20.17 -4.04
C THR A 17 -2.05 21.62 -4.47
N ASN A 18 -2.25 21.91 -5.77
CA ASN A 18 -2.32 23.27 -6.29
C ASN A 18 -3.51 24.01 -5.67
N TYR A 19 -4.69 23.39 -5.69
CA TYR A 19 -5.91 23.95 -5.11
C TYR A 19 -5.74 24.31 -3.63
N GLU A 20 -5.23 23.37 -2.80
CA GLU A 20 -4.99 23.67 -1.39
C GLU A 20 -3.92 24.75 -1.21
N THR A 21 -2.89 24.75 -2.05
CA THR A 21 -1.84 25.77 -1.98
C THR A 21 -2.38 27.17 -2.23
N GLU A 22 -3.22 27.36 -3.25
CA GLU A 22 -3.86 28.65 -3.51
C GLU A 22 -4.81 29.06 -2.39
N PHE A 23 -5.58 28.11 -1.82
CA PHE A 23 -6.41 28.38 -0.64
C PHE A 23 -5.58 28.91 0.54
N TRP A 24 -4.47 28.25 0.87
CA TRP A 24 -3.63 28.65 1.99
C TRP A 24 -2.86 29.94 1.73
N LYS A 25 -2.46 30.21 0.48
CA LYS A 25 -1.87 31.49 0.09
C LYS A 25 -2.87 32.64 0.28
N ALA A 26 -4.10 32.49 -0.22
CA ALA A 26 -5.15 33.49 -0.07
C ALA A 26 -5.51 33.73 1.40
N LYS A 27 -5.60 32.64 2.19
CA LYS A 27 -5.85 32.72 3.63
C LYS A 27 -4.72 33.41 4.38
N LEU A 28 -3.47 33.06 4.09
CA LEU A 28 -2.32 33.72 4.74
C LEU A 28 -2.29 35.21 4.43
N ALA A 29 -2.55 35.58 3.16
CA ALA A 29 -2.62 36.97 2.73
C ALA A 29 -3.73 37.78 3.45
N SER A 30 -4.86 37.16 3.78
CA SER A 30 -5.96 37.84 4.50
C SER A 30 -5.70 38.01 6.00
N LEU A 31 -4.81 37.22 6.60
CA LEU A 31 -4.49 37.31 8.04
C LEU A 31 -3.67 38.55 8.41
N SER A 32 -2.83 39.05 7.50
CA SER A 32 -1.99 40.21 7.77
C SER A 32 -1.61 40.97 6.50
N PRO A 33 -1.68 42.32 6.51
CA PRO A 33 -1.21 43.13 5.39
C PRO A 33 0.28 42.95 5.05
N VAL A 34 1.11 42.41 5.97
CA VAL A 34 2.55 42.17 5.73
C VAL A 34 2.78 41.24 4.53
N TRP A 35 1.86 40.32 4.24
CA TRP A 35 1.98 39.39 3.13
C TRP A 35 1.73 40.03 1.75
N SER A 36 1.28 41.29 1.71
CA SER A 36 1.24 42.07 0.46
C SER A 36 2.62 42.57 0.03
N VAL A 37 3.58 42.65 0.97
CA VAL A 37 4.94 43.15 0.71
C VAL A 37 6.01 42.07 0.87
N LYS A 38 5.75 41.03 1.67
CA LYS A 38 6.66 39.91 1.89
C LYS A 38 6.21 38.70 1.07
N ALA A 39 7.14 38.12 0.31
CA ALA A 39 6.90 36.87 -0.40
C ALA A 39 6.54 35.72 0.56
N ILE A 40 5.49 34.98 0.23
CA ILE A 40 5.05 33.78 0.96
C ILE A 40 5.98 32.63 0.62
N THR A 41 6.46 31.92 1.63
CA THR A 41 7.29 30.72 1.46
C THR A 41 6.53 29.44 1.80
N ASN A 42 7.05 28.29 1.37
CA ASN A 42 6.57 26.98 1.80
C ASN A 42 6.49 26.81 3.32
N THR A 43 7.44 27.41 4.05
CA THR A 43 7.49 27.34 5.52
C THR A 43 6.36 28.14 6.16
N ASP A 44 6.01 29.29 5.58
CA ASP A 44 4.93 30.14 6.10
C ASP A 44 3.56 29.44 5.96
N LEU A 45 3.31 28.79 4.81
CA LEU A 45 2.10 28.00 4.57
C LEU A 45 1.96 26.84 5.58
N LYS A 46 3.04 26.10 5.82
CA LYS A 46 3.05 24.97 6.77
C LYS A 46 2.86 25.43 8.22
N ARG A 47 3.42 26.60 8.58
CA ARG A 47 3.24 27.19 9.91
C ARG A 47 1.79 27.57 10.18
N VAL A 48 1.12 28.24 9.23
CA VAL A 48 -0.28 28.63 9.40
C VAL A 48 -1.20 27.41 9.46
N GLN A 49 -0.97 26.41 8.62
CA GLN A 49 -1.68 25.13 8.68
C GLN A 49 -1.57 24.44 10.03
N ASN A 50 -0.34 24.35 10.57
CA ASN A 50 -0.12 23.69 11.84
C ASN A 50 -0.72 24.47 13.01
N ALA A 51 -0.66 25.81 12.97
CA ALA A 51 -1.29 26.66 13.97
C ALA A 51 -2.83 26.46 13.99
N GLU A 52 -3.46 26.43 12.83
CA GLU A 52 -4.90 26.21 12.71
C GLU A 52 -5.33 24.82 13.16
N LEU A 53 -4.56 23.79 12.82
CA LEU A 53 -4.81 22.43 13.31
C LEU A 53 -4.78 22.38 14.84
N ILE A 54 -3.74 22.95 15.46
CA ILE A 54 -3.61 22.98 16.92
C ILE A 54 -4.77 23.76 17.56
N GLN A 55 -5.16 24.88 16.95
CA GLN A 55 -6.31 25.66 17.41
C GLN A 55 -7.61 24.82 17.35
N SER A 56 -7.89 24.17 16.22
CA SER A 56 -9.08 23.32 16.05
C SER A 56 -9.13 22.16 17.05
N LEU A 57 -7.98 21.53 17.35
CA LEU A 57 -7.90 20.48 18.36
C LEU A 57 -8.18 21.02 19.77
N ARG A 58 -7.66 22.21 20.10
CA ARG A 58 -7.94 22.87 21.39
C ARG A 58 -9.41 23.25 21.54
N GLU A 59 -10.03 23.77 20.49
CA GLU A 59 -11.46 24.09 20.45
C GLU A 59 -12.31 22.82 20.61
N THR A 60 -11.93 21.74 19.92
CA THR A 60 -12.60 20.43 20.06
C THR A 60 -12.48 19.91 21.49
N LEU A 61 -11.30 19.98 22.10
CA LEU A 61 -11.09 19.58 23.49
C LEU A 61 -11.95 20.43 24.46
N ALA A 62 -12.01 21.75 24.25
CA ALA A 62 -12.85 22.63 25.05
C ALA A 62 -14.34 22.26 24.94
N ASN A 63 -14.82 21.97 23.73
CA ASN A 63 -16.21 21.54 23.49
C ASN A 63 -16.54 20.18 24.12
N ILE A 64 -15.57 19.25 24.11
CA ILE A 64 -15.70 17.97 24.80
C ILE A 64 -15.75 18.21 26.32
N GLN A 65 -14.88 19.06 26.85
CA GLN A 65 -14.82 19.37 28.27
C GLN A 65 -16.12 20.02 28.77
N THR A 66 -16.74 20.91 28.01
CA THR A 66 -18.05 21.49 28.37
C THR A 66 -19.15 20.43 28.37
N THR A 67 -19.15 19.51 27.41
CA THR A 67 -20.12 18.41 27.35
C THR A 67 -19.97 17.45 28.54
N ILE A 68 -18.74 17.12 28.93
CA ILE A 68 -18.43 16.20 30.05
C ILE A 68 -18.84 16.78 31.41
N GLN A 69 -19.02 18.10 31.55
CA GLN A 69 -19.53 18.70 32.79
C GLN A 69 -20.91 18.17 33.19
N SER A 70 -21.70 17.66 32.24
CA SER A 70 -22.99 17.02 32.50
C SER A 70 -22.89 15.58 33.03
N LEU A 71 -21.73 14.94 32.93
CA LEU A 71 -21.51 13.53 33.31
C LEU A 71 -21.17 13.37 34.80
N PRO A 72 -21.30 12.15 35.39
CA PRO A 72 -20.89 11.89 36.77
C PRO A 72 -19.42 12.24 37.05
N VAL A 73 -19.13 12.87 38.19
CA VAL A 73 -17.78 13.36 38.57
C VAL A 73 -16.71 12.26 38.49
N LEU A 74 -17.08 11.01 38.77
CA LEU A 74 -16.17 9.86 38.76
C LEU A 74 -15.56 9.55 37.38
N ILE A 75 -16.26 9.82 36.27
CA ILE A 75 -15.79 9.44 34.92
C ILE A 75 -15.11 10.59 34.17
N ARG A 76 -15.34 11.85 34.58
CA ARG A 76 -14.81 13.03 33.89
C ARG A 76 -13.28 13.02 33.71
N PRO A 77 -12.48 12.69 34.75
CA PRO A 77 -11.02 12.69 34.62
C PRO A 77 -10.53 11.67 33.60
N TRP A 78 -11.14 10.48 33.56
CA TRP A 78 -10.77 9.41 32.63
C TRP A 78 -11.03 9.78 31.18
N ILE A 79 -12.17 10.43 30.89
CA ILE A 79 -12.47 10.91 29.54
C ILE A 79 -11.49 12.01 29.14
N ASN A 80 -11.22 12.97 30.02
CA ASN A 80 -10.25 14.03 29.73
C ASN A 80 -8.85 13.47 29.45
N VAL A 81 -8.38 12.52 30.27
CA VAL A 81 -7.11 11.83 30.05
C VAL A 81 -7.11 11.09 28.71
N ALA A 82 -8.20 10.39 28.37
CA ALA A 82 -8.31 9.68 27.09
C ALA A 82 -8.28 10.65 25.89
N CYS A 83 -8.99 11.78 25.96
CA CYS A 83 -8.96 12.80 24.91
C CYS A 83 -7.56 13.39 24.74
N VAL A 84 -6.90 13.78 25.84
CA VAL A 84 -5.54 14.34 25.79
C VAL A 84 -4.53 13.31 25.28
N ALA A 85 -4.64 12.04 25.72
CA ALA A 85 -3.77 10.95 25.29
C ALA A 85 -3.82 10.68 23.78
N VAL A 86 -4.88 11.11 23.09
CA VAL A 86 -5.01 11.01 21.62
C VAL A 86 -4.69 12.33 20.93
N MET A 87 -5.28 13.44 21.40
CA MET A 87 -5.18 14.73 20.73
C MET A 87 -3.77 15.32 20.82
N GLN A 88 -3.08 15.17 21.95
CA GLN A 88 -1.75 15.74 22.12
C GLN A 88 -0.71 15.07 21.21
N PRO A 89 -0.56 13.73 21.19
CA PRO A 89 0.34 13.08 20.22
C PRO A 89 0.00 13.40 18.76
N TYR A 90 -1.28 13.58 18.44
CA TYR A 90 -1.71 13.98 17.10
C TYR A 90 -1.33 15.42 16.74
N ALA A 91 -1.46 16.35 17.68
CA ALA A 91 -1.00 17.73 17.53
C ALA A 91 0.52 17.80 17.34
N ASP A 92 1.27 17.02 18.13
CA ASP A 92 2.74 17.02 18.16
C ASP A 92 3.37 16.25 16.99
N ALA A 93 2.62 15.31 16.38
CA ALA A 93 3.10 14.52 15.25
C ALA A 93 3.35 15.39 14.00
N SER A 94 4.35 15.01 13.19
CA SER A 94 4.52 15.62 11.87
C SER A 94 3.34 15.28 10.95
N GLU A 95 3.13 16.10 9.92
CA GLU A 95 2.07 15.87 8.93
C GLU A 95 2.19 14.48 8.26
N GLY A 96 3.42 14.07 7.91
CA GLY A 96 3.68 12.74 7.37
C GLY A 96 3.29 11.61 8.32
N LYS A 97 3.54 11.74 9.63
CA LYS A 97 3.07 10.76 10.63
C LYS A 97 1.55 10.72 10.71
N ARG A 98 0.90 11.88 10.78
CA ARG A 98 -0.57 11.98 10.80
C ARG A 98 -1.19 11.30 9.57
N LEU A 99 -0.60 11.48 8.38
CA LEU A 99 -1.04 10.83 7.16
C LEU A 99 -0.90 9.30 7.23
N CYS A 100 0.24 8.81 7.72
CA CYS A 100 0.45 7.37 7.93
C CYS A 100 -0.58 6.79 8.90
N TRP A 101 -0.92 7.51 9.99
CA TRP A 101 -1.96 7.09 10.92
C TRP A 101 -3.36 7.06 10.28
N LYS A 102 -3.69 8.02 9.41
CA LYS A 102 -4.95 7.99 8.65
C LYS A 102 -5.04 6.76 7.75
N ILE A 103 -3.96 6.41 7.05
CA ILE A 103 -3.89 5.18 6.23
C ILE A 103 -4.03 3.93 7.12
N CYS A 104 -3.37 3.91 8.27
CA CYS A 104 -3.49 2.82 9.24
C CYS A 104 -4.90 2.67 9.81
N LEU A 105 -5.59 3.78 10.10
CA LEU A 105 -6.97 3.77 10.54
C LEU A 105 -7.90 3.22 9.47
N LEU A 106 -7.69 3.59 8.20
CA LEU A 106 -8.40 3.00 7.06
C LEU A 106 -8.16 1.49 6.97
N ASN A 107 -6.90 1.04 7.04
CA ASN A 107 -6.55 -0.38 7.04
C ASN A 107 -7.18 -1.15 8.22
N ALA A 108 -7.22 -0.53 9.41
CA ALA A 108 -7.87 -1.08 10.57
C ALA A 108 -9.39 -1.19 10.38
N GLY A 109 -10.03 -0.19 9.78
CA GLY A 109 -11.45 -0.24 9.40
C GLY A 109 -11.74 -1.39 8.41
N VAL A 110 -10.90 -1.55 7.38
CA VAL A 110 -11.00 -2.67 6.42
C VAL A 110 -10.78 -4.01 7.13
N TYR A 111 -9.82 -4.09 8.06
CA TYR A 111 -9.57 -5.28 8.87
C TYR A 111 -10.76 -5.65 9.77
N LEU A 112 -11.43 -4.65 10.37
CA LEU A 112 -12.65 -4.87 11.15
C LEU A 112 -13.83 -5.29 10.26
N ALA A 113 -13.93 -4.74 9.04
CA ALA A 113 -14.94 -5.15 8.07
C ALA A 113 -14.83 -6.65 7.72
N TRP A 114 -13.61 -7.23 7.70
CA TRP A 114 -13.40 -8.67 7.57
C TRP A 114 -13.99 -9.51 8.72
N LYS A 115 -14.24 -8.92 9.88
CA LYS A 115 -14.83 -9.62 11.05
C LYS A 115 -16.36 -9.63 11.02
N VAL A 116 -16.97 -8.80 10.16
CA VAL A 116 -18.42 -8.75 9.99
C VAL A 116 -18.86 -9.92 9.10
N LYS A 117 -19.44 -10.97 9.70
CA LYS A 117 -19.82 -12.22 9.01
C LYS A 117 -20.64 -12.01 7.72
N PRO A 118 -21.67 -11.13 7.68
CA PRO A 118 -22.41 -10.85 6.45
C PRO A 118 -21.57 -10.31 5.29
N TRP A 119 -20.46 -9.63 5.57
CA TRP A 119 -19.62 -9.01 4.54
C TRP A 119 -18.57 -9.94 3.95
N GLY A 120 -18.42 -11.16 4.47
CA GLY A 120 -17.31 -12.05 4.09
C GLY A 120 -17.21 -12.35 2.59
N MET A 121 -18.34 -12.47 1.87
CA MET A 121 -18.31 -12.67 0.42
C MET A 121 -17.88 -11.42 -0.32
N PHE A 122 -18.43 -10.26 0.03
CA PHE A 122 -18.03 -8.98 -0.52
C PHE A 122 -16.53 -8.73 -0.32
N MET A 123 -16.02 -8.95 0.90
CA MET A 123 -14.60 -8.75 1.21
C MET A 123 -13.68 -9.66 0.39
N ARG A 124 -14.06 -10.94 0.18
CA ARG A 124 -13.28 -11.86 -0.68
C ARG A 124 -13.24 -11.46 -2.14
N THR A 125 -14.32 -10.89 -2.65
CA THR A 125 -14.40 -10.47 -4.07
C THR A 125 -13.76 -9.10 -4.28
N ALA A 126 -13.94 -8.18 -3.34
CA ALA A 126 -13.58 -6.77 -3.50
C ALA A 126 -12.25 -6.39 -2.85
N PHE A 127 -11.76 -7.09 -1.82
CA PHE A 127 -10.56 -6.71 -1.03
C PHE A 127 -9.46 -7.78 -1.04
N MET A 128 -9.55 -8.77 -1.93
CA MET A 128 -8.48 -9.72 -2.20
C MET A 128 -8.21 -9.74 -3.69
N HIS A 129 -6.95 -9.59 -4.09
CA HIS A 129 -6.60 -9.64 -5.50
C HIS A 129 -6.36 -11.09 -5.93
N ASN A 130 -7.25 -11.61 -6.77
CA ASN A 130 -7.04 -12.87 -7.47
C ASN A 130 -6.62 -12.58 -8.92
N PRO A 131 -5.41 -12.97 -9.35
CA PRO A 131 -4.93 -12.69 -10.69
C PRO A 131 -5.79 -13.27 -11.83
N LEU A 132 -6.60 -14.29 -11.53
CA LEU A 132 -7.46 -14.96 -12.52
C LEU A 132 -8.91 -14.45 -12.52
N SER A 133 -9.29 -13.50 -11.65
CA SER A 133 -10.67 -13.03 -11.56
C SER A 133 -11.08 -12.05 -12.66
N GLY A 134 -10.11 -11.45 -13.36
CA GLY A 134 -10.34 -10.32 -14.29
C GLY A 134 -10.67 -8.98 -13.61
N LEU A 135 -10.88 -8.96 -12.29
CA LEU A 135 -11.26 -7.78 -11.54
C LEU A 135 -10.04 -6.90 -11.23
N SER A 136 -9.64 -6.07 -12.19
CA SER A 136 -8.44 -5.24 -12.05
C SER A 136 -8.49 -4.25 -10.88
N TYR A 137 -9.68 -3.79 -10.49
CA TYR A 137 -9.83 -2.86 -9.35
C TYR A 137 -9.37 -3.45 -8.01
N THR A 138 -9.35 -4.78 -7.90
CA THR A 138 -8.89 -5.46 -6.70
C THR A 138 -7.40 -5.25 -6.43
N LEU A 139 -6.61 -4.82 -7.43
CA LEU A 139 -5.23 -4.39 -7.24
C LEU A 139 -5.12 -3.20 -6.27
N LEU A 140 -6.08 -2.26 -6.34
CA LEU A 140 -6.10 -1.08 -5.47
C LEU A 140 -6.63 -1.43 -4.08
N THR A 141 -7.81 -2.05 -4.02
CA THR A 141 -8.50 -2.31 -2.76
C THR A 141 -7.78 -3.35 -1.90
N SER A 142 -7.09 -4.33 -2.50
CA SER A 142 -6.29 -5.31 -1.76
C SER A 142 -5.11 -4.69 -1.02
N MET A 143 -4.63 -3.51 -1.43
CA MET A 143 -3.58 -2.75 -0.71
C MET A 143 -4.00 -2.39 0.72
N PHE A 144 -5.30 -2.28 0.97
CA PHE A 144 -5.84 -1.90 2.28
C PHE A 144 -6.28 -3.11 3.13
N SER A 145 -6.15 -4.33 2.60
CA SER A 145 -6.62 -5.58 3.21
C SER A 145 -5.49 -6.35 3.90
N HIS A 146 -5.74 -6.91 5.08
CA HIS A 146 -4.73 -7.60 5.89
C HIS A 146 -5.26 -8.92 6.46
N GLN A 147 -4.49 -10.01 6.34
CA GLN A 147 -4.90 -11.36 6.75
C GLN A 147 -4.97 -11.55 8.28
N SER A 148 -4.11 -10.87 9.04
CA SER A 148 -3.98 -11.06 10.48
C SER A 148 -3.71 -9.73 11.18
N ALA A 149 -4.01 -9.67 12.49
CA ALA A 149 -3.77 -8.49 13.29
C ALA A 149 -2.28 -8.16 13.39
N LEU A 150 -1.40 -9.17 13.49
CA LEU A 150 0.05 -8.98 13.46
C LEU A 150 0.53 -8.45 12.12
N HIS A 151 -0.02 -8.94 11.00
CA HIS A 151 0.33 -8.42 9.68
C HIS A 151 -0.05 -6.93 9.56
N LEU A 152 -1.25 -6.56 10.01
CA LEU A 152 -1.68 -5.16 10.08
C LEU A 152 -0.77 -4.31 10.98
N LEU A 153 -0.45 -4.81 12.18
CA LEU A 153 0.41 -4.11 13.14
C LEU A 153 1.78 -3.81 12.53
N PHE A 154 2.47 -4.81 11.97
CA PHE A 154 3.79 -4.61 11.38
C PHE A 154 3.76 -3.71 10.14
N ASN A 155 2.72 -3.81 9.29
CA ASN A 155 2.55 -2.86 8.19
C ASN A 155 2.36 -1.43 8.71
N CYS A 156 1.61 -1.24 9.79
CA CYS A 156 1.39 0.08 10.37
C CYS A 156 2.63 0.68 11.04
N LEU A 157 3.40 -0.13 11.75
CA LEU A 157 4.69 0.30 12.32
C LEU A 157 5.69 0.68 11.21
N ALA A 158 5.78 -0.15 10.17
CA ALA A 158 6.64 0.13 9.03
C ALA A 158 6.18 1.37 8.24
N LEU A 159 4.87 1.54 8.03
CA LEU A 159 4.32 2.71 7.36
C LEU A 159 4.53 3.98 8.18
N GLU A 160 4.31 3.97 9.50
CA GLU A 160 4.60 5.14 10.33
C GLU A 160 6.08 5.50 10.29
N SER A 161 6.97 4.52 10.43
CA SER A 161 8.42 4.76 10.43
C SER A 161 8.94 5.19 9.06
N PHE A 162 8.87 4.32 8.06
CA PHE A 162 9.44 4.56 6.74
C PHE A 162 8.56 5.44 5.86
N GLY A 163 7.24 5.39 6.02
CA GLY A 163 6.33 6.28 5.28
C GLY A 163 6.50 7.74 5.71
N SER A 164 6.66 8.03 7.00
CA SER A 164 6.93 9.41 7.44
C SER A 164 8.32 9.92 7.01
N ALA A 165 9.32 9.04 6.95
CA ALA A 165 10.65 9.38 6.44
C ALA A 165 10.62 9.62 4.91
N ALA A 166 9.93 8.77 4.16
CA ALA A 166 9.66 8.94 2.74
C ALA A 166 8.92 10.26 2.45
N TYR A 167 7.86 10.57 3.22
CA TYR A 167 7.17 11.87 3.16
C TYR A 167 8.15 13.03 3.37
N TYR A 168 9.01 12.93 4.39
CA TYR A 168 9.97 13.99 4.71
C TYR A 168 11.00 14.18 3.59
N TYR A 169 11.44 13.10 2.94
CA TYR A 169 12.27 13.18 1.74
C TYR A 169 11.57 13.96 0.62
N LEU A 170 10.33 13.59 0.27
CA LEU A 170 9.58 14.27 -0.79
C LEU A 170 9.41 15.76 -0.48
N LEU A 171 8.97 16.08 0.73
CA LEU A 171 8.88 17.46 1.24
C LEU A 171 10.21 18.23 1.08
N ARG A 172 11.34 17.59 1.42
CA ARG A 172 12.66 18.19 1.32
C ARG A 172 13.06 18.46 -0.12
N GLU A 173 12.77 17.53 -1.05
CA GLU A 173 13.09 17.72 -2.46
C GLU A 173 12.25 18.82 -3.10
N GLU A 174 10.96 18.96 -2.74
CA GLU A 174 10.12 20.05 -3.22
C GLU A 174 10.62 21.42 -2.76
N ASN A 175 11.10 21.52 -1.50
CA ASN A 175 11.68 22.76 -1.00
C ASN A 175 13.02 23.16 -1.67
N LYS A 176 13.61 22.30 -2.52
CA LYS A 176 14.80 22.62 -3.32
C LYS A 176 14.47 23.10 -4.73
N ALA A 177 13.19 23.20 -5.09
CA ALA A 177 12.78 23.61 -6.42
C ALA A 177 13.25 25.05 -6.72
N GLU A 178 13.82 25.24 -7.90
CA GLU A 178 14.25 26.54 -8.43
C GLU A 178 13.55 26.78 -9.79
N PRO A 179 12.73 27.84 -9.95
CA PRO A 179 12.25 28.74 -8.89
C PRO A 179 11.37 28.00 -7.86
N GLU A 180 11.24 28.57 -6.66
CA GLU A 180 10.42 28.00 -5.58
C GLU A 180 8.99 27.78 -6.08
N GLN A 181 8.56 26.52 -6.10
CA GLN A 181 7.17 26.16 -6.31
C GLN A 181 6.50 25.99 -4.94
N LEU A 182 5.43 26.74 -4.68
CA LEU A 182 4.74 26.66 -3.41
C LEU A 182 3.97 25.33 -3.31
N GLU A 183 4.11 24.70 -2.16
CA GLU A 183 3.48 23.44 -1.79
C GLU A 183 3.06 23.52 -0.32
N SER A 184 1.77 23.80 -0.12
CA SER A 184 1.21 23.93 1.21
C SER A 184 1.27 22.60 2.00
N THR A 185 1.07 21.47 1.31
CA THR A 185 1.11 20.13 1.89
C THR A 185 1.78 19.13 0.93
N SER A 186 2.64 18.26 1.46
CA SER A 186 3.21 17.13 0.70
C SER A 186 2.40 15.83 0.88
N SER A 187 1.22 15.90 1.52
CA SER A 187 0.39 14.73 1.79
C SER A 187 -0.12 14.07 0.52
N TYR A 188 -0.52 14.86 -0.47
CA TYR A 188 -0.98 14.34 -1.76
C TYR A 188 0.15 13.76 -2.59
N HIS A 189 1.35 14.35 -2.54
CA HIS A 189 2.55 13.78 -3.17
C HIS A 189 2.86 12.40 -2.59
N PHE A 190 2.93 12.29 -1.26
CA PHE A 190 3.16 11.00 -0.62
C PHE A 190 2.04 9.99 -0.89
N LEU A 191 0.78 10.42 -0.88
CA LEU A 191 -0.35 9.54 -1.16
C LEU A 191 -0.32 9.02 -2.60
N SER A 192 0.00 9.87 -3.58
CA SER A 192 0.11 9.47 -4.98
C SER A 192 1.28 8.50 -5.19
N PHE A 193 2.42 8.74 -4.54
CA PHE A 193 3.54 7.81 -4.46
C PHE A 193 3.10 6.46 -3.87
N TYR A 194 2.48 6.46 -2.69
CA TYR A 194 2.07 5.26 -1.98
C TYR A 194 1.09 4.40 -2.79
N LEU A 195 0.08 5.04 -3.40
CA LEU A 195 -0.92 4.36 -4.23
C LEU A 195 -0.31 3.81 -5.53
N SER A 196 0.52 4.60 -6.21
CA SER A 196 1.19 4.18 -7.44
C SER A 196 2.17 3.03 -7.19
N ALA A 197 2.94 3.11 -6.10
CA ALA A 197 3.87 2.07 -5.70
C ALA A 197 3.16 0.75 -5.40
N GLY A 198 2.05 0.79 -4.64
CA GLY A 198 1.28 -0.42 -4.34
C GLY A 198 0.60 -1.02 -5.56
N LEU A 199 0.04 -0.19 -6.45
CA LEU A 199 -0.53 -0.65 -7.72
C LEU A 199 0.53 -1.31 -8.61
N PHE A 200 1.72 -0.71 -8.71
CA PHE A 200 2.83 -1.27 -9.46
C PHE A 200 3.34 -2.58 -8.85
N ALA A 201 3.53 -2.63 -7.53
CA ALA A 201 3.92 -3.85 -6.83
C ALA A 201 2.90 -4.98 -7.03
N GLY A 202 1.61 -4.67 -6.90
CA GLY A 202 0.52 -5.61 -7.16
C GLY A 202 0.51 -6.10 -8.61
N LEU A 203 0.80 -5.22 -9.58
CA LEU A 203 0.94 -5.58 -10.98
C LEU A 203 2.09 -6.56 -11.21
N VAL A 204 3.26 -6.33 -10.59
CA VAL A 204 4.41 -7.23 -10.71
C VAL A 204 4.03 -8.63 -10.20
N SER A 205 3.41 -8.73 -9.03
CA SER A 205 2.92 -10.00 -8.49
C SER A 205 1.88 -10.67 -9.40
N HIS A 206 0.93 -9.89 -9.93
CA HIS A 206 -0.09 -10.34 -10.87
C HIS A 206 0.52 -10.91 -12.16
N VAL A 207 1.44 -10.18 -12.79
CA VAL A 207 2.09 -10.58 -14.05
C VAL A 207 2.89 -11.85 -13.84
N VAL A 208 3.64 -11.95 -12.74
CA VAL A 208 4.40 -13.18 -12.47
C VAL A 208 3.46 -14.37 -12.22
N SER A 209 2.39 -14.17 -11.46
CA SER A 209 1.43 -15.23 -11.18
C SER A 209 0.73 -15.73 -12.46
N THR A 210 0.35 -14.82 -13.35
CA THR A 210 -0.38 -15.15 -14.60
C THR A 210 0.52 -15.64 -15.72
N LYS A 211 1.73 -15.09 -15.88
CA LYS A 211 2.63 -15.42 -16.99
C LYS A 211 3.64 -16.51 -16.66
N LEU A 212 4.05 -16.65 -15.41
CA LEU A 212 5.06 -17.66 -15.03
C LEU A 212 4.44 -18.83 -14.27
N HIS A 213 3.60 -18.58 -13.26
CA HIS A 213 3.08 -19.67 -12.44
C HIS A 213 1.93 -20.42 -13.11
N TYR A 214 0.95 -19.69 -13.66
CA TYR A 214 -0.24 -20.31 -14.24
C TYR A 214 0.08 -21.30 -15.38
N PRO A 215 0.94 -21.00 -16.36
CA PRO A 215 1.28 -21.97 -17.41
C PRO A 215 2.01 -23.21 -16.87
N ARG A 216 2.89 -23.03 -15.87
CA ARG A 216 3.58 -24.14 -15.20
C ARG A 216 2.60 -25.05 -14.46
N LEU A 217 1.61 -24.44 -13.80
CA LEU A 217 0.51 -25.14 -13.14
C LEU A 217 -0.27 -26.00 -14.13
N VAL A 218 -0.68 -25.41 -15.26
CA VAL A 218 -1.42 -26.10 -16.33
C VAL A 218 -0.58 -27.23 -16.94
N ALA A 219 0.71 -27.00 -17.19
CA ALA A 219 1.61 -28.02 -17.73
C ALA A 219 1.82 -29.21 -16.77
N GLN A 220 1.94 -28.94 -15.46
CA GLN A 220 2.04 -30.00 -14.45
C GLN A 220 0.77 -30.84 -14.38
N LEU A 221 -0.40 -30.18 -14.38
CA LEU A 221 -1.69 -30.86 -14.36
C LEU A 221 -1.94 -31.65 -15.65
N SER A 222 -1.54 -31.14 -16.81
CA SER A 222 -1.70 -31.85 -18.09
C SER A 222 -0.73 -33.03 -18.22
N SER A 223 0.49 -32.92 -17.69
CA SER A 223 1.48 -34.02 -17.69
C SER A 223 1.13 -35.18 -16.75
N SER A 224 0.23 -34.96 -15.79
CA SER A 224 -0.21 -35.98 -14.82
C SER A 224 -1.34 -36.88 -15.33
N VAL A 225 -1.77 -36.72 -16.59
CA VAL A 225 -2.81 -37.57 -17.21
C VAL A 225 -2.13 -38.83 -17.79
N PRO A 226 -2.46 -40.04 -17.32
CA PRO A 226 -1.93 -41.27 -17.89
C PRO A 226 -2.32 -41.40 -19.37
N SER A 227 -1.36 -41.70 -20.24
CA SER A 227 -1.64 -41.99 -21.65
C SER A 227 -2.53 -43.23 -21.76
N ILE A 228 -3.74 -43.07 -22.31
CA ILE A 228 -4.62 -44.21 -22.61
C ILE A 228 -3.93 -45.01 -23.73
N PRO A 229 -3.65 -46.32 -23.54
CA PRO A 229 -3.05 -47.14 -24.58
C PRO A 229 -3.95 -47.15 -25.82
N LYS A 230 -3.39 -46.85 -26.99
CA LYS A 230 -4.12 -46.96 -28.26
C LYS A 230 -4.38 -48.44 -28.54
N THR A 231 -5.65 -48.85 -28.62
CA THR A 231 -6.01 -50.22 -28.99
C THR A 231 -6.04 -50.34 -30.51
N GLU A 232 -5.12 -51.10 -31.09
CA GLU A 232 -4.98 -51.22 -32.56
C GLU A 232 -5.96 -52.21 -33.20
N THR A 233 -6.64 -53.06 -32.40
CA THR A 233 -7.63 -54.02 -32.92
C THR A 233 -8.90 -54.08 -32.06
N TRP A 234 -10.03 -54.38 -32.72
CA TRP A 234 -11.33 -54.56 -32.06
C TRP A 234 -11.31 -55.67 -30.99
N ALA A 235 -10.51 -56.72 -31.20
CA ALA A 235 -10.33 -57.80 -30.22
C ALA A 235 -9.66 -57.28 -28.92
N HIS A 236 -8.66 -56.41 -29.03
CA HIS A 236 -8.03 -55.78 -27.86
C HIS A 236 -8.95 -54.75 -27.18
N ALA A 237 -9.81 -54.05 -27.92
CA ALA A 237 -10.78 -53.12 -27.36
C ALA A 237 -11.87 -53.83 -26.52
N VAL A 238 -12.34 -55.00 -26.97
CA VAL A 238 -13.35 -55.79 -26.25
C VAL A 238 -12.74 -56.49 -25.04
N ALA A 239 -11.54 -57.08 -25.17
CA ALA A 239 -10.84 -57.69 -24.05
C ALA A 239 -10.49 -56.68 -22.94
N SER A 240 -10.09 -55.45 -23.33
CA SER A 240 -9.83 -54.36 -22.37
C SER A 240 -11.11 -53.80 -21.75
N ALA A 241 -12.25 -53.78 -22.45
CA ALA A 241 -13.53 -53.37 -21.89
C ALA A 241 -14.03 -54.30 -20.77
N THR A 242 -13.83 -55.62 -20.92
CA THR A 242 -14.23 -56.62 -19.91
C THR A 242 -13.29 -56.64 -18.70
N ALA A 243 -11.98 -56.47 -18.90
CA ALA A 243 -11.00 -56.28 -17.82
C ALA A 243 -11.13 -54.91 -17.12
N ALA A 244 -11.69 -53.91 -17.80
CA ALA A 244 -11.84 -52.56 -17.28
C ALA A 244 -12.92 -52.42 -16.20
N SER A 245 -13.89 -53.34 -16.04
CA SER A 245 -14.92 -53.16 -14.99
C SER A 245 -14.37 -53.37 -13.58
N THR A 246 -13.55 -54.40 -13.38
CA THR A 246 -12.85 -54.68 -12.09
C THR A 246 -11.68 -53.73 -11.89
N THR A 247 -10.97 -53.38 -12.96
CA THR A 247 -9.83 -52.45 -12.91
C THR A 247 -10.26 -50.99 -12.74
N ARG A 248 -11.42 -50.56 -13.25
CA ARG A 248 -11.94 -49.18 -13.09
C ARG A 248 -12.21 -48.82 -11.63
N ASN A 249 -12.66 -49.74 -10.80
CA ASN A 249 -12.90 -49.44 -9.37
C ASN A 249 -11.58 -49.30 -8.59
N ALA A 250 -10.58 -50.15 -8.89
CA ALA A 250 -9.23 -50.03 -8.32
C ALA A 250 -8.47 -48.81 -8.89
N ALA A 251 -8.61 -48.54 -10.19
CA ALA A 251 -8.03 -47.40 -10.88
C ALA A 251 -8.70 -46.08 -10.51
N ASN A 252 -10.01 -46.02 -10.25
CA ASN A 252 -10.67 -44.82 -9.74
C ASN A 252 -10.27 -44.51 -8.30
N LYS A 253 -10.01 -45.55 -7.48
CA LYS A 253 -9.47 -45.39 -6.13
C LYS A 253 -8.00 -44.98 -6.16
N ALA A 254 -7.19 -45.57 -7.05
CA ALA A 254 -5.80 -45.19 -7.27
C ALA A 254 -5.69 -43.78 -7.88
N ALA A 255 -6.51 -43.45 -8.88
CA ALA A 255 -6.60 -42.14 -9.53
C ALA A 255 -7.16 -41.07 -8.60
N SER A 256 -8.07 -41.38 -7.68
CA SER A 256 -8.49 -40.42 -6.66
C SER A 256 -7.38 -40.17 -5.63
N THR A 257 -6.59 -41.19 -5.28
CA THR A 257 -5.40 -41.00 -4.42
C THR A 257 -4.24 -40.31 -5.14
N THR A 258 -3.97 -40.56 -6.42
CA THR A 258 -2.95 -39.84 -7.20
C THR A 258 -3.41 -38.47 -7.66
N ALA A 259 -4.70 -38.23 -7.92
CA ALA A 259 -5.24 -36.89 -8.15
C ALA A 259 -5.26 -36.06 -6.86
N ALA A 260 -5.56 -36.67 -5.70
CA ALA A 260 -5.42 -36.01 -4.41
C ALA A 260 -3.95 -35.74 -4.05
N ALA A 261 -3.04 -36.68 -4.35
CA ALA A 261 -1.60 -36.48 -4.19
C ALA A 261 -1.07 -35.43 -5.18
N ALA A 262 -1.49 -35.44 -6.45
CA ALA A 262 -1.11 -34.46 -7.46
C ALA A 262 -1.66 -33.05 -7.13
N ALA A 263 -2.92 -32.96 -6.67
CA ALA A 263 -3.51 -31.72 -6.17
C ALA A 263 -2.79 -31.21 -4.90
N SER A 264 -2.18 -32.08 -4.10
CA SER A 264 -1.34 -31.69 -2.96
C SER A 264 0.08 -31.23 -3.38
N THR A 265 0.58 -31.68 -4.53
CA THR A 265 1.90 -31.29 -5.07
C THR A 265 1.88 -30.01 -5.92
N VAL A 266 0.70 -29.58 -6.36
CA VAL A 266 0.50 -28.43 -7.26
C VAL A 266 0.16 -27.19 -6.41
N PRO A 267 1.07 -26.21 -6.27
CA PRO A 267 0.87 -25.10 -5.35
C PRO A 267 -0.29 -24.19 -5.84
N PRO A 268 -1.33 -23.90 -5.02
CA PRO A 268 -2.45 -23.05 -5.43
C PRO A 268 -1.97 -21.61 -5.69
N ILE A 269 -2.55 -20.85 -6.62
CA ILE A 269 -2.28 -19.41 -6.72
C ILE A 269 -3.00 -18.72 -5.56
N LEU A 270 -2.25 -18.18 -4.61
CA LEU A 270 -2.84 -17.51 -3.46
C LEU A 270 -3.19 -16.07 -3.85
N PRO A 271 -4.36 -15.57 -3.41
CA PRO A 271 -4.73 -14.18 -3.58
C PRO A 271 -3.77 -13.27 -2.79
N SER A 272 -3.38 -12.13 -3.38
CA SER A 272 -2.53 -11.14 -2.71
C SER A 272 -3.37 -10.12 -1.94
N LEU A 273 -2.83 -9.67 -0.82
CA LEU A 273 -3.41 -8.66 0.06
C LEU A 273 -2.29 -7.98 0.86
N GLY A 274 -2.43 -6.67 1.08
CA GLY A 274 -1.55 -5.91 1.97
C GLY A 274 -0.88 -4.70 1.31
N ALA A 275 -0.54 -3.75 2.18
CA ALA A 275 0.17 -2.52 1.85
C ALA A 275 1.68 -2.72 1.59
N SER A 276 2.19 -3.93 1.79
CA SER A 276 3.62 -4.19 1.94
C SER A 276 4.45 -3.79 0.71
N GLY A 277 3.91 -3.89 -0.51
CA GLY A 277 4.58 -3.40 -1.71
C GLY A 277 4.81 -1.89 -1.71
N ALA A 278 3.82 -1.11 -1.30
CA ALA A 278 3.95 0.34 -1.17
C ALA A 278 4.91 0.73 -0.04
N ILE A 279 4.86 -0.01 1.08
CA ILE A 279 5.79 0.18 2.20
C ILE A 279 7.22 -0.17 1.78
N TYR A 280 7.43 -1.24 1.00
CA TYR A 280 8.75 -1.59 0.45
C TYR A 280 9.32 -0.48 -0.44
N ALA A 281 8.48 0.20 -1.22
CA ALA A 281 8.89 1.37 -1.97
C ALA A 281 9.33 2.51 -1.03
N ALA A 282 8.56 2.79 0.02
CA ALA A 282 8.89 3.82 1.01
C ALA A 282 10.19 3.50 1.77
N VAL A 283 10.38 2.24 2.17
CA VAL A 283 11.60 1.72 2.81
C VAL A 283 12.81 1.93 1.90
N THR A 284 12.69 1.54 0.63
CA THR A 284 13.78 1.63 -0.34
C THR A 284 14.14 3.09 -0.64
N MET A 285 13.14 3.95 -0.86
CA MET A 285 13.35 5.38 -1.07
C MET A 285 13.98 6.04 0.17
N THR A 286 13.56 5.65 1.38
CA THR A 286 14.13 6.16 2.63
C THR A 286 15.60 5.76 2.77
N ALA A 287 15.96 4.51 2.46
CA ALA A 287 17.35 4.06 2.50
C ALA A 287 18.21 4.91 1.57
N LEU A 288 17.76 5.14 0.32
CA LEU A 288 18.48 5.97 -0.64
C LEU A 288 18.58 7.44 -0.20
N ALA A 289 17.51 7.99 0.37
CA ALA A 289 17.45 9.38 0.80
C ALA A 289 18.27 9.68 2.06
N PHE A 290 18.44 8.70 2.94
CA PHE A 290 19.12 8.83 4.24
C PHE A 290 20.04 7.63 4.53
N PRO A 291 21.12 7.43 3.74
CA PRO A 291 21.93 6.20 3.75
C PRO A 291 22.64 5.92 5.07
N ASP A 292 22.92 6.96 5.87
CA ASP A 292 23.61 6.85 7.15
C ASP A 292 22.65 6.62 8.33
N SER A 293 21.34 6.55 8.09
CA SER A 293 20.35 6.34 9.14
C SER A 293 20.49 4.95 9.75
N GLN A 294 20.34 4.87 11.07
CA GLN A 294 20.28 3.62 11.79
C GLN A 294 18.84 3.29 12.15
N VAL A 295 18.42 2.06 11.88
CA VAL A 295 17.09 1.54 12.22
C VAL A 295 17.25 0.46 13.27
N ALA A 296 16.49 0.56 14.35
CA ALA A 296 16.34 -0.51 15.33
C ALA A 296 14.98 -1.18 15.12
N LEU A 297 14.95 -2.50 15.13
CA LEU A 297 13.69 -3.23 15.17
C LEU A 297 13.09 -3.06 16.57
N PHE A 298 11.82 -2.67 16.61
CA PHE A 298 11.07 -2.64 17.86
C PHE A 298 10.74 -4.07 18.32
N ILE A 299 10.50 -4.99 17.38
CA ILE A 299 10.10 -6.38 17.66
C ILE A 299 10.78 -7.34 16.67
N PRO A 300 11.62 -8.29 17.15
CA PRO A 300 12.26 -8.29 18.46
C PRO A 300 13.21 -7.07 18.60
N PRO A 301 13.43 -6.52 19.80
CA PRO A 301 14.37 -5.42 20.02
C PRO A 301 15.75 -5.77 19.44
N SER A 302 16.28 -4.92 18.57
CA SER A 302 17.60 -5.11 17.97
C SER A 302 18.54 -3.94 18.27
N TYR A 303 19.85 -4.19 18.16
CA TYR A 303 20.81 -3.10 18.03
C TYR A 303 20.48 -2.29 16.76
N PRO A 304 20.77 -0.98 16.75
CA PRO A 304 20.61 -0.16 15.54
C PRO A 304 21.48 -0.72 14.42
N ILE A 305 20.87 -1.01 13.28
CA ILE A 305 21.53 -1.48 12.06
C ILE A 305 21.45 -0.37 11.03
N ASN A 306 22.51 -0.14 10.25
CA ASN A 306 22.45 0.80 9.14
C ASN A 306 21.35 0.40 8.14
N ILE A 307 20.54 1.37 7.72
CA ILE A 307 19.36 1.14 6.88
C ILE A 307 19.70 0.46 5.56
N GLN A 308 20.87 0.73 4.97
CA GLN A 308 21.32 0.10 3.72
C GLN A 308 21.49 -1.42 3.90
N TYR A 309 22.10 -1.86 5.00
CA TYR A 309 22.21 -3.29 5.31
C TYR A 309 20.85 -3.89 5.62
N GLY A 310 19.97 -3.16 6.30
CA GLY A 310 18.59 -3.60 6.56
C GLY A 310 17.81 -3.85 5.27
N VAL A 311 17.77 -2.86 4.36
CA VAL A 311 17.07 -2.97 3.08
C VAL A 311 17.72 -3.99 2.16
N GLY A 312 19.05 -4.04 2.09
CA GLY A 312 19.79 -5.07 1.35
C GLY A 312 19.46 -6.48 1.83
N GLY A 313 19.36 -6.67 3.16
CA GLY A 313 18.94 -7.94 3.77
C GLY A 313 17.50 -8.32 3.43
N LEU A 314 16.56 -7.37 3.45
CA LEU A 314 15.17 -7.61 3.05
C LEU A 314 15.06 -8.03 1.58
N ILE A 315 15.74 -7.34 0.67
CA ILE A 315 15.77 -7.69 -0.76
C ILE A 315 16.39 -9.08 -0.96
N ALA A 316 17.50 -9.38 -0.28
CA ALA A 316 18.13 -10.70 -0.34
C ALA A 316 17.18 -11.81 0.14
N LEU A 317 16.44 -11.57 1.24
CA LEU A 317 15.46 -12.50 1.76
C LEU A 317 14.30 -12.73 0.77
N ASP A 318 13.84 -11.71 0.05
CA ASP A 318 12.83 -11.89 -0.99
C ASP A 318 13.34 -12.68 -2.20
N VAL A 319 14.59 -12.43 -2.63
CA VAL A 319 15.22 -13.21 -3.70
C VAL A 319 15.38 -14.68 -3.30
N ILE A 320 15.90 -14.94 -2.10
CA ILE A 320 16.02 -16.30 -1.55
C ILE A 320 14.63 -16.93 -1.42
N GLY A 321 13.63 -16.18 -0.93
CA GLY A 321 12.25 -16.62 -0.82
C GLY A 321 11.67 -17.06 -2.16
N ILE A 322 11.93 -16.30 -3.24
CA ILE A 322 11.53 -16.68 -4.60
C ILE A 322 12.27 -17.94 -5.06
N MET A 323 13.59 -18.03 -4.83
CA MET A 323 14.41 -19.18 -5.23
C MET A 323 14.00 -20.46 -4.50
N ARG A 324 13.64 -20.36 -3.22
CA ARG A 324 13.22 -21.49 -2.37
C ARG A 324 11.72 -21.77 -2.40
N GLY A 325 10.93 -20.95 -3.11
CA GLY A 325 9.48 -21.12 -3.22
C GLY A 325 8.71 -20.81 -1.92
N TRP A 326 9.22 -19.90 -1.08
CA TRP A 326 8.52 -19.45 0.13
C TRP A 326 7.25 -18.67 -0.23
N ARG A 327 6.24 -18.82 0.63
CA ARG A 327 4.87 -18.32 0.38
C ARG A 327 4.27 -17.50 1.51
N PHE A 328 5.05 -17.27 2.57
CA PHE A 328 4.62 -16.47 3.72
C PHE A 328 4.45 -14.99 3.38
N PHE A 329 5.17 -14.52 2.35
CA PHE A 329 5.14 -13.15 1.86
C PHE A 329 4.93 -13.10 0.34
N ASP A 330 4.38 -11.98 -0.15
CA ASP A 330 4.39 -11.69 -1.58
C ASP A 330 5.75 -11.09 -1.99
N HIS A 331 6.76 -11.95 -2.02
CA HIS A 331 8.14 -11.58 -2.35
C HIS A 331 8.27 -10.82 -3.68
N ARG A 332 7.33 -11.05 -4.62
CA ARG A 332 7.34 -10.44 -5.94
C ARG A 332 6.78 -9.03 -5.91
N ALA A 333 5.69 -8.83 -5.15
CA ALA A 333 5.20 -7.49 -4.85
C ALA A 333 6.26 -6.67 -4.09
N HIS A 334 6.96 -7.28 -3.13
CA HIS A 334 8.04 -6.61 -2.40
C HIS A 334 9.16 -6.11 -3.31
N LEU A 335 9.69 -6.97 -4.19
CA LEU A 335 10.71 -6.57 -5.16
C LEU A 335 10.19 -5.55 -6.18
N GLY A 336 8.93 -5.67 -6.61
CA GLY A 336 8.27 -4.65 -7.44
C GLY A 336 8.18 -3.30 -6.74
N GLY A 337 7.83 -3.30 -5.45
CA GLY A 337 7.83 -2.11 -4.60
C GLY A 337 9.21 -1.49 -4.44
N ALA A 338 10.24 -2.31 -4.17
CA ALA A 338 11.62 -1.84 -4.08
C ALA A 338 12.09 -1.17 -5.39
N ALA A 339 11.84 -1.81 -6.53
CA ALA A 339 12.17 -1.25 -7.84
C ALA A 339 11.44 0.08 -8.09
N PHE A 340 10.16 0.18 -7.72
CA PHE A 340 9.41 1.43 -7.81
C PHE A 340 9.97 2.51 -6.88
N GLY A 341 10.38 2.16 -5.67
CA GLY A 341 11.02 3.08 -4.73
C GLY A 341 12.32 3.68 -5.27
N VAL A 342 13.17 2.86 -5.91
CA VAL A 342 14.38 3.34 -6.61
C VAL A 342 14.00 4.30 -7.74
N PHE A 343 13.05 3.89 -8.60
CA PHE A 343 12.59 4.73 -9.70
C PHE A 343 12.08 6.08 -9.21
N TYR A 344 11.24 6.08 -8.17
CA TYR A 344 10.64 7.30 -7.65
C TYR A 344 11.66 8.20 -6.93
N TYR A 345 12.65 7.62 -6.25
CA TYR A 345 13.77 8.39 -5.71
C TYR A 345 14.54 9.16 -6.81
N LEU A 346 14.74 8.53 -7.98
CA LEU A 346 15.50 9.15 -9.08
C LEU A 346 14.68 10.18 -9.87
N TYR A 347 13.39 9.94 -10.08
CA TYR A 347 12.59 10.69 -11.05
C TYR A 347 11.30 11.30 -10.47
N GLY A 348 10.80 10.80 -9.35
CA GLY A 348 9.51 11.13 -8.77
C GLY A 348 9.33 12.62 -8.47
N PRO A 349 10.20 13.26 -7.67
CA PRO A 349 10.10 14.70 -7.37
C PRO A 349 10.13 15.59 -8.62
N SER A 350 10.93 15.23 -9.63
CA SER A 350 10.97 15.98 -10.89
C SER A 350 9.67 15.83 -11.67
N PHE A 351 9.13 14.61 -11.75
CA PHE A 351 7.85 14.35 -12.41
C PHE A 351 6.67 15.02 -11.70
N TRP A 352 6.68 15.02 -10.36
CA TRP A 352 5.68 15.71 -9.53
C TRP A 352 5.65 17.21 -9.80
N ARG A 353 6.80 17.88 -9.74
CA ARG A 353 6.93 19.32 -10.04
C ARG A 353 6.43 19.65 -11.42
N GLN A 354 6.87 18.91 -12.44
CA GLN A 354 6.45 19.17 -13.81
C GLN A 354 4.93 19.04 -13.95
N THR A 355 4.34 17.95 -13.43
CA THR A 355 2.89 17.74 -13.48
C THR A 355 2.12 18.88 -12.81
N ARG A 356 2.59 19.37 -11.65
CA ARG A 356 1.95 20.48 -10.96
C ARG A 356 2.04 21.79 -11.76
N LYS A 357 3.17 22.07 -12.40
CA LYS A 357 3.36 23.25 -13.27
C LYS A 357 2.45 23.20 -14.49
N ASP A 358 2.42 22.06 -15.18
CA ASP A 358 1.58 21.87 -16.37
C ASP A 358 0.10 22.11 -16.05
N LEU A 359 -0.36 21.68 -14.87
CA LEU A 359 -1.72 21.92 -14.40
C LEU A 359 -1.99 23.39 -14.07
N GLU A 360 -1.06 24.08 -13.40
CA GLU A 360 -1.18 25.52 -13.11
C GLU A 360 -1.23 26.35 -14.41
N GLU A 361 -0.45 25.96 -15.42
CA GLU A 361 -0.43 26.61 -16.74
C GLU A 361 -1.77 26.37 -17.46
N ALA A 362 -2.25 25.13 -17.50
CA ALA A 362 -3.54 24.81 -18.12
C ALA A 362 -4.73 25.51 -17.44
N GLU A 363 -4.75 25.61 -16.11
CA GLU A 363 -5.78 26.36 -15.36
C GLU A 363 -5.73 27.85 -15.70
N ARG A 364 -4.54 28.44 -15.80
CA ARG A 364 -4.37 29.85 -16.19
C ARG A 364 -4.90 30.11 -17.59
N GLU A 365 -4.51 29.31 -18.57
CA GLU A 365 -5.00 29.40 -19.95
C GLU A 365 -6.53 29.28 -20.02
N SER A 366 -7.12 28.37 -19.22
CA SER A 366 -8.57 28.19 -19.18
C SER A 366 -9.32 29.37 -18.55
N SER A 367 -8.67 30.15 -17.68
CA SER A 367 -9.26 31.32 -17.01
C SER A 367 -9.19 32.60 -17.85
N GLU A 368 -8.34 32.61 -18.88
CA GLU A 368 -8.16 33.73 -19.80
C GLU A 368 -9.11 33.67 -21.02
N LEU A 369 -9.73 32.51 -21.27
CA LEU A 369 -10.75 32.26 -22.29
C LEU A 369 -12.17 32.51 -21.75
#